data_AF-A0AB34JUJ4-F1
#
_entry.id   AF-A0AB34JUJ4-F1
#
_cell.length_a   1.000
_cell.length_b   1.000
_cell.length_c   1.000
_cell.angle_alpha   90.00
_cell.angle_beta   90.00
_cell.angle_gamma   90.00
#
_symmetry.space_group_name_H-M   'P 1'
#
loop_
_entity.id
_entity.type
_entity.pdbx_description
1 polymer ?
#
loop_
_entity_poly.entity_id
_entity_poly.type
_entity_poly.pdbx_seq_one_letter_code
_entity_poly.pdbx_strand_id
1 'polypeptide(L)'
;MWLLVLSPGHGSLVSPRSRNSVDYLVHVNEQPCANLTGSSCFNGQASFWYSQGCFIGCPTCDHKSGRVQADVCGRGKQATVNDPAHRSVNRNATAGSKLDIYRHNPWRSPGSAPVADACGLAGGTPWGADVAEEGVYINTSFGMRGSALRPLPDHTAPAWARGGEVEVTWQIRNNHGGGYQYRLCPAGAALSEACFQAHPLEFVRERQALVFANGTRLPIEGVFVDEGTSPAGSTWSMLPIPPTWLGPRCVGPGCESWEDHLVDGPSVLDVLKIPTTLPPGEYILGWRYDCEATAQVWSNCADVTLV
;
A
#
# COMPACT_ATOMS: atom_id res chain seq x y z
N MET A 1 20.81 -11.05 -18.21
CA MET A 1 19.74 -10.23 -18.84
C MET A 1 18.45 -10.60 -18.12
N TRP A 2 18.08 -9.82 -17.10
CA TRP A 2 16.97 -10.12 -16.21
C TRP A 2 15.80 -9.21 -16.58
N LEU A 3 14.86 -9.72 -17.38
CA LEU A 3 13.56 -9.09 -17.56
C LEU A 3 12.64 -9.65 -16.47
N LEU A 4 12.22 -8.79 -15.54
CA LEU A 4 11.14 -9.06 -14.59
C LEU A 4 9.81 -9.02 -15.36
N VAL A 5 9.18 -10.18 -15.53
CA VAL A 5 7.87 -10.32 -16.19
C VAL A 5 6.93 -10.92 -15.15
N LEU A 6 5.85 -10.18 -14.83
CA LEU A 6 4.64 -10.62 -14.12
C LEU A 6 4.61 -10.57 -12.58
N SER A 7 4.67 -9.38 -11.98
CA SER A 7 3.63 -9.08 -10.98
C SER A 7 3.04 -7.74 -11.33
N PRO A 8 1.84 -7.68 -11.89
CA PRO A 8 1.34 -6.42 -12.34
C PRO A 8 1.07 -5.42 -11.22
N GLY A 9 0.87 -5.69 -9.91
CA GLY A 9 0.58 -4.61 -8.92
C GLY A 9 1.76 -4.14 -8.06
N HIS A 10 1.87 -2.84 -7.79
CA HIS A 10 3.08 -2.26 -7.18
C HIS A 10 2.81 -0.98 -6.40
N GLY A 11 2.39 -1.08 -5.14
CA GLY A 11 2.31 0.06 -4.24
C GLY A 11 3.48 0.06 -3.24
N SER A 12 4.06 1.22 -2.96
CA SER A 12 5.15 1.32 -1.98
C SER A 12 5.18 2.66 -1.24
N LEU A 13 5.40 2.60 0.07
CA LEU A 13 5.70 3.76 0.92
C LEU A 13 7.05 4.37 0.52
N VAL A 14 7.09 5.70 0.39
CA VAL A 14 8.27 6.46 -0.06
C VAL A 14 8.81 7.34 1.07
N SER A 15 7.93 8.09 1.75
CA SER A 15 8.29 8.95 2.88
C SER A 15 7.36 8.69 4.07
N PRO A 16 7.86 8.29 5.25
CA PRO A 16 9.26 7.93 5.54
C PRO A 16 9.74 6.73 4.72
N ARG A 17 11.06 6.61 4.55
CA ARG A 17 11.64 5.50 3.78
C ARG A 17 11.35 4.18 4.50
N SER A 18 10.74 3.26 3.76
CA SER A 18 10.39 1.94 4.28
C SER A 18 11.61 1.03 4.43
N ARG A 19 11.64 0.16 5.45
CA ARG A 19 12.57 -0.96 5.53
C ARG A 19 12.48 -1.85 4.29
N ASN A 20 11.31 -1.96 3.67
CA ASN A 20 11.09 -2.73 2.44
C ASN A 20 11.87 -2.18 1.23
N SER A 21 12.42 -0.96 1.31
CA SER A 21 13.29 -0.44 0.26
C SER A 21 14.71 -1.00 0.33
N VAL A 22 15.03 -1.90 1.27
CA VAL A 22 16.38 -2.39 1.64
C VAL A 22 17.30 -2.73 0.46
N ASP A 23 16.77 -3.21 -0.67
CA ASP A 23 17.56 -3.51 -1.86
C ASP A 23 18.25 -2.28 -2.48
N TYR A 24 17.84 -1.06 -2.11
CA TYR A 24 18.57 0.17 -2.47
C TYR A 24 20.03 0.14 -1.99
N LEU A 25 20.32 -0.59 -0.90
CA LEU A 25 21.66 -0.71 -0.32
C LEU A 25 22.64 -1.51 -1.20
N VAL A 26 22.11 -2.35 -2.08
CA VAL A 26 22.90 -3.23 -2.96
C VAL A 26 22.77 -2.82 -4.43
N HIS A 27 22.22 -1.62 -4.70
CA HIS A 27 22.01 -1.09 -6.04
C HIS A 27 21.21 -2.04 -6.94
N VAL A 28 20.29 -2.82 -6.34
CA VAL A 28 19.39 -3.70 -7.08
C VAL A 28 18.07 -2.99 -7.28
N ASN A 29 17.69 -2.84 -8.56
CA ASN A 29 16.42 -2.25 -8.97
C ASN A 29 16.24 -0.83 -8.40
N GLU A 30 17.02 0.11 -8.93
CA GLU A 30 16.98 1.54 -8.62
C GLU A 30 15.70 2.19 -9.14
N GLN A 31 14.55 1.76 -8.59
CA GLN A 31 13.23 2.28 -8.93
C GLN A 31 13.13 3.74 -8.51
N PRO A 32 12.94 4.68 -9.45
CA PRO A 32 12.76 6.08 -9.10
C PRO A 32 11.52 6.30 -8.19
N CYS A 33 11.48 7.44 -7.52
CA CYS A 33 10.34 7.88 -6.75
C CYS A 33 10.20 9.39 -6.70
N ALA A 34 9.00 9.86 -6.31
CA ALA A 34 8.74 11.25 -5.97
C ALA A 34 8.63 11.41 -4.44
N ASN A 35 9.61 12.05 -3.82
CA ASN A 35 9.61 12.28 -2.36
C ASN A 35 9.17 13.71 -2.01
N LEU A 36 9.04 13.97 -0.70
CA LEU A 36 8.62 15.27 -0.17
C LEU A 36 9.57 16.43 -0.50
N THR A 37 10.85 16.15 -0.76
CA THR A 37 11.89 17.16 -0.98
C THR A 37 12.12 17.51 -2.45
N GLY A 38 11.53 16.76 -3.38
CA GLY A 38 11.83 16.85 -4.81
C GLY A 38 13.26 16.42 -5.19
N SER A 39 14.00 15.83 -4.24
CA SER A 39 15.34 15.30 -4.49
C SER A 39 15.24 13.94 -5.19
N SER A 40 16.30 13.55 -5.90
CA SER A 40 16.37 12.20 -6.48
C SER A 40 16.11 11.14 -5.41
N CYS A 41 15.31 10.15 -5.78
CA CYS A 41 14.78 9.16 -4.86
C CYS A 41 14.81 7.81 -5.57
N PHE A 42 15.28 6.80 -4.85
CA PHE A 42 15.25 5.41 -5.28
C PHE A 42 14.62 4.55 -4.18
N ASN A 43 13.54 3.83 -4.48
CA ASN A 43 12.80 3.05 -3.48
C ASN A 43 13.12 1.55 -3.49
N GLY A 44 14.22 1.16 -4.15
CA GLY A 44 14.61 -0.25 -4.29
C GLY A 44 13.46 -1.09 -4.84
N GLN A 45 13.25 -2.26 -4.24
CA GLN A 45 12.15 -3.16 -4.59
C GLN A 45 10.95 -3.06 -3.63
N ALA A 46 10.75 -1.93 -2.95
CA ALA A 46 9.67 -1.78 -1.96
C ALA A 46 8.26 -2.11 -2.51
N SER A 47 8.07 -1.97 -3.84
CA SER A 47 6.83 -2.28 -4.54
C SER A 47 6.52 -3.76 -4.71
N PHE A 48 7.48 -4.65 -4.40
CA PHE A 48 7.33 -6.11 -4.44
C PHE A 48 6.95 -6.73 -3.08
N TRP A 49 6.58 -5.91 -2.09
CA TRP A 49 6.21 -6.37 -0.75
C TRP A 49 4.71 -6.30 -0.55
N TYR A 50 4.07 -7.47 -0.62
CA TYR A 50 2.61 -7.60 -0.53
C TYR A 50 2.23 -8.99 -0.04
N SER A 51 0.94 -9.23 0.14
CA SER A 51 0.36 -10.55 0.40
C SER A 51 -0.65 -10.84 -0.70
N GLN A 52 -0.58 -12.01 -1.34
CA GLN A 52 -1.58 -12.41 -2.33
C GLN A 52 -2.52 -13.50 -1.85
N GLY A 53 -3.65 -13.64 -2.53
CA GLY A 53 -4.66 -14.64 -2.18
C GLY A 53 -5.37 -14.31 -0.87
N CYS A 54 -5.48 -13.02 -0.56
CA CYS A 54 -6.08 -12.53 0.67
C CYS A 54 -7.49 -12.02 0.38
N PHE A 55 -8.50 -12.72 0.87
CA PHE A 55 -9.91 -12.42 0.62
C PHE A 55 -10.60 -11.99 1.92
N ILE A 56 -11.61 -11.14 1.80
CA ILE A 56 -12.36 -10.66 2.96
C ILE A 56 -13.01 -11.85 3.69
N GLY A 57 -12.84 -11.92 5.01
CA GLY A 57 -13.48 -12.94 5.86
C GLY A 57 -12.76 -14.29 5.89
N CYS A 58 -11.74 -14.49 5.05
CA CYS A 58 -10.88 -15.65 5.16
C CYS A 58 -9.94 -15.52 6.37
N PRO A 59 -9.61 -16.64 7.04
CA PRO A 59 -8.75 -16.60 8.23
C PRO A 59 -7.28 -16.37 7.87
N THR A 60 -6.86 -16.78 6.68
CA THR A 60 -5.49 -16.69 6.18
C THR A 60 -5.52 -16.39 4.69
N CYS A 61 -4.42 -15.85 4.15
CA CYS A 61 -4.23 -15.81 2.70
C CYS A 61 -3.91 -17.23 2.19
N ASP A 62 -4.30 -17.54 0.96
CA ASP A 62 -3.91 -18.80 0.32
C ASP A 62 -2.61 -18.70 -0.49
N HIS A 63 -2.07 -17.49 -0.64
CA HIS A 63 -0.86 -17.13 -1.37
C HIS A 63 -0.80 -17.60 -2.85
N LYS A 64 -1.94 -17.92 -3.48
CA LYS A 64 -2.03 -18.34 -4.90
C LYS A 64 -3.08 -17.57 -5.67
N SER A 65 -4.23 -17.31 -5.07
CA SER A 65 -5.44 -16.89 -5.77
C SER A 65 -5.53 -15.38 -5.97
N GLY A 66 -4.41 -14.69 -6.26
CA GLY A 66 -4.34 -13.23 -6.32
C GLY A 66 -5.32 -12.57 -7.31
N ARG A 67 -5.78 -13.28 -8.34
CA ARG A 67 -6.76 -12.78 -9.34
C ARG A 67 -8.09 -13.52 -9.35
N VAL A 68 -8.31 -14.48 -8.45
CA VAL A 68 -9.58 -15.19 -8.37
C VAL A 68 -10.64 -14.23 -7.86
N GLN A 69 -11.83 -14.25 -8.46
CA GLN A 69 -12.93 -13.33 -8.17
C GLN A 69 -14.10 -14.08 -7.52
N ALA A 70 -13.81 -14.75 -6.40
CA ALA A 70 -14.76 -15.62 -5.69
C ALA A 70 -14.51 -15.62 -4.19
N ASP A 71 -15.49 -16.10 -3.42
CA ASP A 71 -15.30 -16.42 -2.00
C ASP A 71 -14.51 -17.74 -1.86
N VAL A 72 -13.18 -17.63 -1.87
CA VAL A 72 -12.28 -18.79 -1.88
C VAL A 72 -12.35 -19.62 -0.59
N CYS A 73 -12.68 -19.02 0.55
CA CYS A 73 -12.82 -19.74 1.82
C CYS A 73 -14.26 -20.18 2.14
N GLY A 74 -15.24 -19.83 1.31
CA GLY A 74 -16.64 -20.23 1.47
C GLY A 74 -17.31 -19.73 2.75
N ARG A 75 -16.85 -18.61 3.30
CA ARG A 75 -17.35 -18.05 4.59
C ARG A 75 -18.44 -17.01 4.43
N GLY A 76 -18.77 -16.63 3.20
CA GLY A 76 -19.91 -15.78 2.88
C GLY A 76 -19.81 -14.35 3.40
N LYS A 77 -18.59 -13.84 3.68
CA LYS A 77 -18.42 -12.45 4.10
C LYS A 77 -18.89 -11.52 2.99
N GLN A 78 -19.75 -10.57 3.36
CA GLN A 78 -20.27 -9.56 2.45
C GLN A 78 -19.37 -8.34 2.39
N ALA A 79 -19.30 -7.71 1.22
CA ALA A 79 -18.67 -6.40 1.05
C ALA A 79 -19.37 -5.34 1.89
N THR A 80 -18.60 -4.46 2.50
CA THR A 80 -19.10 -3.27 3.23
C THR A 80 -19.02 -2.01 2.38
N VAL A 81 -18.03 -1.92 1.50
CA VAL A 81 -17.91 -0.83 0.51
C VAL A 81 -18.78 -1.16 -0.69
N ASN A 82 -20.04 -0.72 -0.63
CA ASN A 82 -21.03 -0.95 -1.70
C ASN A 82 -21.44 0.31 -2.45
N ASP A 83 -21.17 1.50 -1.94
CA ASP A 83 -21.42 2.74 -2.67
C ASP A 83 -20.45 2.87 -3.87
N PRO A 84 -20.94 3.04 -5.11
CA PRO A 84 -20.10 3.33 -6.27
C PRO A 84 -19.16 4.53 -6.10
N ALA A 85 -19.46 5.49 -5.24
CA ALA A 85 -18.60 6.62 -4.90
C ALA A 85 -17.31 6.18 -4.18
N HIS A 86 -17.37 5.07 -3.45
CA HIS A 86 -16.25 4.51 -2.66
C HIS A 86 -15.56 3.32 -3.35
N ARG A 87 -15.94 3.04 -4.60
CA ARG A 87 -15.29 2.02 -5.44
C ARG A 87 -14.40 2.69 -6.47
N SER A 88 -13.23 2.12 -6.68
CA SER A 88 -12.24 2.56 -7.66
C SER A 88 -12.39 1.82 -9.00
N VAL A 89 -12.89 0.58 -8.98
CA VAL A 89 -13.20 -0.24 -10.16
C VAL A 89 -14.64 -0.76 -10.10
N ASN A 90 -15.17 -1.26 -11.22
CA ASN A 90 -16.48 -1.93 -11.26
C ASN A 90 -17.64 -1.11 -10.66
N ARG A 91 -17.54 0.22 -10.78
CA ARG A 91 -18.46 1.21 -10.20
C ARG A 91 -19.89 1.11 -10.76
N ASN A 92 -20.01 0.67 -12.01
CA ASN A 92 -21.32 0.55 -12.69
C ASN A 92 -22.08 -0.74 -12.32
N ALA A 93 -21.48 -1.67 -11.58
CA ALA A 93 -22.15 -2.89 -11.18
C ALA A 93 -23.01 -2.68 -9.93
N THR A 94 -24.27 -3.10 -9.99
CA THR A 94 -25.15 -3.16 -8.83
C THR A 94 -24.53 -4.04 -7.74
N ALA A 95 -24.45 -3.53 -6.51
CA ALA A 95 -23.88 -4.25 -5.36
C ALA A 95 -24.49 -5.65 -5.20
N GLY A 96 -23.64 -6.67 -5.00
CA GLY A 96 -24.06 -8.06 -4.82
C GLY A 96 -24.59 -8.76 -6.08
N SER A 97 -24.68 -8.07 -7.22
CA SER A 97 -25.08 -8.70 -8.49
C SER A 97 -23.99 -9.62 -9.03
N LYS A 98 -24.33 -10.43 -10.05
CA LYS A 98 -23.35 -11.24 -10.78
C LYS A 98 -22.25 -10.41 -11.44
N LEU A 99 -22.50 -9.11 -11.68
CA LEU A 99 -21.55 -8.18 -12.28
C LEU A 99 -20.66 -7.46 -11.25
N ASP A 100 -20.95 -7.58 -9.95
CA ASP A 100 -20.11 -7.09 -8.86
C ASP A 100 -19.01 -8.11 -8.57
N ILE A 101 -18.11 -8.27 -9.53
CA ILE A 101 -17.14 -9.37 -9.58
C ILE A 101 -16.05 -9.23 -8.51
N TYR A 102 -15.72 -7.99 -8.11
CA TYR A 102 -14.63 -7.71 -7.17
C TYR A 102 -15.04 -7.75 -5.69
N ARG A 103 -16.31 -8.02 -5.37
CA ARG A 103 -16.90 -7.94 -4.02
C ARG A 103 -16.19 -8.77 -2.93
N HIS A 104 -15.30 -9.69 -3.29
CA HIS A 104 -14.56 -10.56 -2.38
C HIS A 104 -13.14 -10.05 -2.06
N ASN A 105 -12.67 -9.02 -2.75
CA ASN A 105 -11.31 -8.51 -2.66
C ASN A 105 -11.14 -7.53 -1.48
N PRO A 106 -9.90 -7.33 -0.99
CA PRO A 106 -9.62 -6.58 0.25
C PRO A 106 -10.33 -5.23 0.37
N TRP A 107 -10.29 -4.39 -0.66
CA TRP A 107 -10.90 -3.05 -0.58
C TRP A 107 -12.40 -3.08 -0.35
N ARG A 108 -13.07 -4.17 -0.72
CA ARG A 108 -14.53 -4.29 -0.57
C ARG A 108 -14.96 -4.50 0.88
N SER A 109 -14.02 -4.75 1.79
CA SER A 109 -14.21 -4.59 3.24
C SER A 109 -12.87 -4.19 3.89
N PRO A 110 -12.52 -2.88 3.89
CA PRO A 110 -11.18 -2.39 4.18
C PRO A 110 -10.64 -2.86 5.52
N GLY A 111 -9.41 -3.37 5.51
CA GLY A 111 -8.69 -3.86 6.69
C GLY A 111 -9.04 -5.28 7.09
N SER A 112 -10.06 -5.89 6.49
CA SER A 112 -10.62 -7.14 6.99
C SER A 112 -10.12 -8.40 6.29
N ALA A 113 -9.49 -8.27 5.13
CA ALA A 113 -8.72 -9.36 4.55
C ALA A 113 -7.49 -9.64 5.42
N PRO A 114 -7.10 -10.92 5.58
CA PRO A 114 -5.88 -11.29 6.28
C PRO A 114 -4.64 -10.80 5.51
N VAL A 115 -3.48 -10.84 6.16
CA VAL A 115 -2.18 -10.59 5.53
C VAL A 115 -1.22 -11.73 5.87
N ALA A 116 -0.29 -12.03 4.96
CA ALA A 116 0.76 -13.01 5.19
C ALA A 116 1.81 -12.47 6.17
N ASP A 117 2.08 -11.18 6.09
CA ASP A 117 3.00 -10.41 6.92
C ASP A 117 2.50 -8.96 6.99
N ALA A 118 2.45 -8.36 8.18
CA ALA A 118 1.89 -7.01 8.36
C ALA A 118 2.76 -5.91 7.72
N CYS A 119 4.02 -6.21 7.43
CA CYS A 119 4.96 -5.34 6.74
C CYS A 119 5.26 -5.84 5.32
N GLY A 120 4.44 -6.76 4.79
CA GLY A 120 4.55 -7.31 3.44
C GLY A 120 5.45 -8.54 3.35
N LEU A 121 5.14 -9.40 2.38
CA LEU A 121 5.96 -10.55 2.01
C LEU A 121 6.65 -10.24 0.68
N ALA A 122 7.97 -10.44 0.66
CA ALA A 122 8.78 -10.36 -0.54
C ALA A 122 8.20 -11.24 -1.66
N GLY A 123 7.84 -10.64 -2.79
CA GLY A 123 7.26 -11.36 -3.93
C GLY A 123 5.82 -11.83 -3.73
N GLY A 124 5.16 -11.50 -2.62
CA GLY A 124 3.74 -11.81 -2.40
C GLY A 124 3.41 -13.21 -1.92
N THR A 125 4.37 -14.14 -1.98
CA THR A 125 4.17 -15.58 -1.73
C THR A 125 5.34 -16.20 -0.97
N PRO A 126 5.10 -17.15 -0.04
CA PRO A 126 6.19 -17.86 0.64
C PRO A 126 6.85 -18.91 -0.24
N TRP A 127 6.30 -19.21 -1.42
CA TRP A 127 6.73 -20.32 -2.28
C TRP A 127 7.69 -19.92 -3.40
N GLY A 128 8.12 -18.67 -3.48
CA GLY A 128 9.01 -18.22 -4.55
C GLY A 128 8.29 -18.19 -5.90
N ALA A 129 9.01 -18.50 -6.98
CA ALA A 129 8.62 -18.29 -8.39
C ALA A 129 7.73 -19.42 -9.00
N ASP A 130 6.84 -20.02 -8.21
CA ASP A 130 6.07 -21.22 -8.55
C ASP A 130 4.54 -21.03 -8.56
N VAL A 131 4.05 -19.80 -8.44
CA VAL A 131 2.61 -19.47 -8.38
C VAL A 131 2.25 -18.25 -9.22
N ALA A 132 1.03 -18.26 -9.76
CA ALA A 132 0.55 -17.12 -10.53
C ALA A 132 0.60 -15.82 -9.72
N GLU A 133 0.92 -14.72 -10.40
CA GLU A 133 0.94 -13.33 -9.90
C GLU A 133 2.04 -12.98 -8.88
N GLU A 134 2.96 -13.91 -8.62
CA GLU A 134 4.12 -13.67 -7.77
C GLU A 134 5.04 -12.57 -8.28
N GLY A 135 5.62 -11.83 -7.35
CA GLY A 135 6.75 -10.96 -7.66
C GLY A 135 8.00 -11.81 -7.68
N VAL A 136 8.69 -11.83 -8.81
CA VAL A 136 10.01 -12.45 -8.90
C VAL A 136 10.99 -11.62 -8.07
N TYR A 137 11.09 -11.97 -6.79
CA TYR A 137 11.94 -11.35 -5.79
C TYR A 137 13.12 -12.28 -5.50
N ILE A 138 14.08 -12.31 -6.44
CA ILE A 138 15.23 -13.22 -6.41
C ILE A 138 16.44 -12.50 -5.80
N ASN A 139 17.25 -13.25 -5.04
CA ASN A 139 18.60 -12.86 -4.58
C ASN A 139 18.65 -11.75 -3.53
N THR A 140 17.75 -11.76 -2.53
CA THR A 140 17.84 -10.78 -1.43
C THR A 140 18.47 -11.43 -0.22
N SER A 141 19.54 -10.81 0.26
CA SER A 141 20.25 -11.21 1.47
C SER A 141 19.54 -10.73 2.75
N PHE A 142 18.45 -9.97 2.60
CA PHE A 142 17.78 -9.24 3.69
C PHE A 142 16.56 -9.96 4.29
N GLY A 143 16.03 -10.98 3.59
CA GLY A 143 14.95 -11.84 4.07
C GLY A 143 13.63 -11.64 3.32
N MET A 144 12.67 -12.53 3.61
CA MET A 144 11.40 -12.59 2.88
C MET A 144 10.23 -11.91 3.60
N ARG A 145 10.33 -11.67 4.91
CA ARG A 145 9.27 -11.10 5.75
C ARG A 145 9.58 -9.67 6.13
N GLY A 146 8.72 -8.73 5.78
CA GLY A 146 8.89 -7.31 6.07
C GLY A 146 8.99 -7.05 7.56
N SER A 147 8.23 -7.80 8.37
CA SER A 147 8.22 -7.65 9.83
C SER A 147 9.53 -8.08 10.49
N ALA A 148 10.37 -8.82 9.77
CA ALA A 148 11.67 -9.30 10.21
C ALA A 148 12.84 -8.49 9.63
N LEU A 149 12.56 -7.50 8.77
CA LEU A 149 13.59 -6.62 8.23
C LEU A 149 14.18 -5.78 9.35
N ARG A 150 15.51 -5.65 9.32
CA ARG A 150 16.26 -4.80 10.24
C ARG A 150 16.06 -3.32 9.87
N PRO A 151 16.29 -2.39 10.82
CA PRO A 151 16.41 -0.98 10.49
C PRO A 151 17.41 -0.76 9.36
N LEU A 152 17.12 0.21 8.49
CA LEU A 152 18.03 0.58 7.42
C LEU A 152 19.31 1.21 8.01
N PRO A 153 20.50 0.83 7.54
CA PRO A 153 21.75 1.45 7.99
C PRO A 153 21.76 2.93 7.59
N ASP A 154 22.35 3.76 8.43
CA ASP A 154 22.48 5.22 8.24
C ASP A 154 21.14 5.95 8.01
N HIS A 155 20.01 5.32 8.36
CA HIS A 155 18.70 5.94 8.33
C HIS A 155 18.35 6.49 9.71
N THR A 156 18.08 7.80 9.78
CA THR A 156 17.53 8.43 10.98
C THR A 156 16.01 8.47 10.86
N ALA A 157 15.33 7.76 11.76
CA ALA A 157 13.88 7.80 11.86
C ALA A 157 13.40 9.25 12.11
N PRO A 158 12.40 9.75 11.37
CA PRO A 158 11.88 11.09 11.61
C PRO A 158 11.21 11.17 12.98
N ALA A 159 11.42 12.30 13.65
CA ALA A 159 10.74 12.64 14.90
C ALA A 159 9.38 13.29 14.60
N TRP A 160 8.33 12.71 15.16
CA TRP A 160 6.94 13.12 14.97
C TRP A 160 6.36 13.63 16.28
N ALA A 161 6.00 14.92 16.31
CA ALA A 161 5.41 15.52 17.49
C ALA A 161 4.01 14.94 17.75
N ARG A 162 3.77 14.44 18.96
CA ARG A 162 2.44 13.99 19.37
C ARG A 162 1.45 15.15 19.40
N GLY A 163 0.25 14.93 18.88
CA GLY A 163 -0.74 15.98 18.63
C GLY A 163 -0.44 16.84 17.39
N GLY A 164 0.68 16.58 16.70
CA GLY A 164 1.06 17.26 15.47
C GLY A 164 0.50 16.61 14.22
N GLU A 165 0.86 17.21 13.07
CA GLU A 165 0.56 16.71 11.74
C GLU A 165 1.87 16.37 11.02
N VAL A 166 1.87 15.29 10.23
CA VAL A 166 3.05 14.84 9.48
C VAL A 166 2.69 14.55 8.03
N GLU A 167 3.57 14.91 7.10
CA GLU A 167 3.44 14.55 5.69
C GLU A 167 4.06 13.17 5.44
N VAL A 168 3.33 12.33 4.70
CA VAL A 168 3.80 11.02 4.23
C VAL A 168 3.56 10.91 2.74
N THR A 169 4.35 10.10 2.05
CA THR A 169 4.12 9.79 0.63
C THR A 169 4.26 8.32 0.33
N TRP A 170 3.46 7.86 -0.63
CA TRP A 170 3.58 6.54 -1.21
C TRP A 170 3.32 6.62 -2.71
N GLN A 171 3.82 5.65 -3.46
CA GLN A 171 3.70 5.61 -4.91
C GLN A 171 3.07 4.32 -5.38
N ILE A 172 2.46 4.38 -6.56
CA ILE A 172 1.89 3.22 -7.24
C ILE A 172 2.39 3.16 -8.68
N ARG A 173 2.97 2.01 -9.07
CA ARG A 173 3.39 1.79 -10.47
C ARG A 173 2.30 1.13 -11.30
N ASN A 174 1.47 0.31 -10.67
CA ASN A 174 0.35 -0.31 -11.34
C ASN A 174 -0.85 -0.40 -10.42
N ASN A 175 -1.96 0.02 -10.99
CA ASN A 175 -3.12 0.41 -10.23
C ASN A 175 -4.21 -0.64 -10.35
N HIS A 176 -4.32 -1.47 -9.32
CA HIS A 176 -5.45 -2.39 -9.16
C HIS A 176 -6.66 -1.73 -8.50
N GLY A 177 -6.62 -0.42 -8.29
CA GLY A 177 -7.61 0.29 -7.51
C GLY A 177 -7.65 -0.16 -6.05
N GLY A 178 -8.46 0.51 -5.26
CA GLY A 178 -8.76 0.18 -3.89
C GLY A 178 -8.52 1.36 -2.98
N GLY A 179 -7.97 1.10 -1.80
CA GLY A 179 -7.68 2.13 -0.83
C GLY A 179 -6.78 1.67 0.29
N TYR A 180 -6.30 2.61 1.08
CA TYR A 180 -5.15 2.43 1.95
C TYR A 180 -5.32 3.16 3.29
N GLN A 181 -4.49 2.76 4.25
CA GLN A 181 -4.47 3.31 5.60
C GLN A 181 -3.06 3.29 6.18
N TYR A 182 -2.80 4.20 7.12
CA TYR A 182 -1.58 4.27 7.92
C TYR A 182 -1.86 3.94 9.37
N ARG A 183 -0.91 3.26 10.02
CA ARG A 183 -1.06 2.78 11.39
C ARG A 183 0.28 2.75 12.11
N LEU A 184 0.26 2.81 13.43
CA LEU A 184 1.46 2.67 14.25
C LEU A 184 1.48 1.33 15.00
N CYS A 185 2.66 0.79 15.23
CA CYS A 185 2.89 -0.29 16.18
C CYS A 185 4.17 0.03 16.97
N PRO A 186 4.20 -0.09 18.31
CA PRO A 186 5.44 0.11 19.07
C PRO A 186 6.57 -0.78 18.54
N ALA A 187 7.77 -0.23 18.35
CA ALA A 187 8.87 -0.96 17.70
C ALA A 187 9.34 -2.19 18.50
N GLY A 188 9.19 -2.17 19.83
CA GLY A 188 9.49 -3.31 20.70
C GLY A 188 8.39 -4.38 20.77
N ALA A 189 7.24 -4.18 20.12
CA ALA A 189 6.15 -5.15 20.09
C ALA A 189 6.31 -6.15 18.93
N ALA A 190 5.53 -7.23 18.98
CA ALA A 190 5.39 -8.10 17.81
C ALA A 190 4.62 -7.36 16.70
N LEU A 191 5.30 -7.12 15.57
CA LEU A 191 4.77 -6.41 14.40
C LEU A 191 3.70 -7.25 13.66
N SER A 192 2.55 -7.39 14.30
CA SER A 192 1.38 -8.12 13.80
C SER A 192 0.32 -7.16 13.28
N GLU A 193 -0.58 -7.64 12.42
CA GLU A 193 -1.71 -6.84 11.94
C GLU A 193 -2.57 -6.34 13.11
N ALA A 194 -2.73 -7.13 14.17
CA ALA A 194 -3.46 -6.72 15.38
C ALA A 194 -2.78 -5.54 16.11
N CYS A 195 -1.44 -5.49 16.13
CA CYS A 195 -0.72 -4.37 16.70
C CYS A 195 -1.01 -3.07 15.94
N PHE A 196 -0.91 -3.11 14.61
CA PHE A 196 -1.19 -1.96 13.76
C PHE A 196 -2.68 -1.56 13.83
N GLN A 197 -3.60 -2.52 13.80
CA GLN A 197 -5.04 -2.25 13.90
C GLN A 197 -5.44 -1.62 15.23
N ALA A 198 -4.64 -1.73 16.29
CA ALA A 198 -4.94 -1.04 17.53
C ALA A 198 -4.70 0.48 17.43
N HIS A 199 -3.92 0.96 16.45
CA HIS A 199 -3.44 2.35 16.39
C HIS A 199 -3.53 2.93 14.95
N PRO A 200 -4.72 2.97 14.31
CA PRO A 200 -4.89 3.64 13.03
C PRO A 200 -4.66 5.16 13.17
N LEU A 201 -4.09 5.77 12.12
CA LEU A 201 -3.86 7.21 12.05
C LEU A 201 -4.95 7.90 11.24
N GLU A 202 -5.39 9.06 11.74
CA GLU A 202 -6.38 9.89 11.08
C GLU A 202 -5.73 10.80 10.02
N PHE A 203 -6.46 11.02 8.93
CA PHE A 203 -6.04 11.93 7.86
C PHE A 203 -6.46 13.37 8.16
N VAL A 204 -5.69 14.33 7.68
CA VAL A 204 -6.14 15.72 7.45
C VAL A 204 -6.70 15.75 6.03
N ARG A 205 -8.02 15.57 5.90
CA ARG A 205 -8.71 15.20 4.65
C ARG A 205 -8.56 16.24 3.54
N GLU A 206 -8.42 17.49 3.94
CA GLU A 206 -8.29 18.69 3.11
C GLU A 206 -6.87 18.95 2.61
N ARG A 207 -5.89 18.12 3.00
CA ARG A 207 -4.46 18.30 2.66
C ARG A 207 -3.86 17.14 1.85
N GLN A 208 -4.67 16.37 1.14
CA GLN A 208 -4.18 15.36 0.21
C GLN A 208 -3.65 16.02 -1.08
N ALA A 209 -2.57 15.48 -1.65
CA ALA A 209 -2.00 15.96 -2.91
C ALA A 209 -1.31 14.85 -3.70
N LEU A 210 -1.04 15.12 -4.98
CA LEU A 210 -0.07 14.37 -5.78
C LEU A 210 1.27 15.10 -5.77
N VAL A 211 2.38 14.37 -5.66
CA VAL A 211 3.75 14.90 -5.69
C VAL A 211 4.48 14.33 -6.89
N PHE A 212 4.96 15.22 -7.75
CA PHE A 212 5.73 14.85 -8.94
C PHE A 212 7.22 14.78 -8.63
N ALA A 213 8.00 14.13 -9.49
CA ALA A 213 9.43 13.90 -9.27
C ALA A 213 10.26 15.18 -9.06
N ASN A 214 9.82 16.32 -9.60
CA ASN A 214 10.44 17.63 -9.41
C ASN A 214 10.01 18.36 -8.11
N GLY A 215 9.20 17.72 -7.27
CA GLY A 215 8.66 18.29 -6.04
C GLY A 215 7.38 19.11 -6.21
N THR A 216 6.90 19.32 -7.44
CA THR A 216 5.61 19.99 -7.68
C THR A 216 4.49 19.21 -7.00
N ARG A 217 3.60 19.95 -6.32
CA ARG A 217 2.44 19.39 -5.64
C ARG A 217 1.14 19.81 -6.35
N LEU A 218 0.26 18.86 -6.59
CA LEU A 218 -1.10 19.09 -7.08
C LEU A 218 -2.09 18.70 -5.98
N PRO A 219 -2.73 19.67 -5.30
CA PRO A 219 -3.79 19.38 -4.34
C PRO A 219 -4.93 18.60 -5.00
N ILE A 220 -5.48 17.63 -4.27
CA ILE A 220 -6.59 16.79 -4.74
C ILE A 220 -7.66 16.66 -3.65
N GLU A 221 -8.90 16.48 -4.06
CA GLU A 221 -10.00 16.12 -3.16
C GLU A 221 -9.98 14.61 -2.93
N GLY A 222 -9.61 14.19 -1.72
CA GLY A 222 -9.57 12.78 -1.32
C GLY A 222 -10.96 12.23 -1.04
N VAL A 223 -11.12 10.92 -1.25
CA VAL A 223 -12.34 10.17 -0.88
C VAL A 223 -12.01 9.24 0.28
N PHE A 224 -12.74 9.37 1.39
CA PHE A 224 -12.47 8.65 2.62
C PHE A 224 -13.64 7.75 3.01
N VAL A 225 -13.33 6.57 3.58
CA VAL A 225 -14.29 5.57 4.02
C VAL A 225 -14.10 5.31 5.51
N ASP A 226 -15.16 5.56 6.28
CA ASP A 226 -15.17 5.48 7.76
C ASP A 226 -16.01 4.32 8.28
N GLU A 227 -17.00 3.90 7.49
CA GLU A 227 -17.96 2.87 7.86
C GLU A 227 -17.60 1.51 7.26
N GLY A 228 -17.89 0.44 8.02
CA GLY A 228 -17.63 -0.92 7.55
C GLY A 228 -16.14 -1.26 7.40
N THR A 229 -15.27 -0.51 8.07
CA THR A 229 -13.82 -0.69 8.12
C THR A 229 -13.39 -1.61 9.26
N SER A 230 -12.15 -2.10 9.20
CA SER A 230 -11.52 -2.89 10.26
C SER A 230 -10.17 -2.27 10.64
N PRO A 231 -9.97 -1.83 11.90
CA PRO A 231 -10.96 -1.84 12.99
C PRO A 231 -12.14 -0.90 12.72
N ALA A 232 -13.26 -1.13 13.39
CA ALA A 232 -14.46 -0.31 13.23
C ALA A 232 -14.20 1.15 13.62
N GLY A 233 -14.70 2.08 12.82
CA GLY A 233 -14.53 3.52 13.04
C GLY A 233 -13.19 4.09 12.60
N SER A 234 -12.34 3.27 11.95
CA SER A 234 -11.10 3.77 11.36
C SER A 234 -11.32 4.32 9.95
N THR A 235 -10.58 5.38 9.61
CA THR A 235 -10.62 6.04 8.30
C THR A 235 -9.69 5.36 7.29
N TRP A 236 -10.16 5.11 6.07
CA TRP A 236 -9.36 4.67 4.92
C TRP A 236 -9.47 5.66 3.76
N SER A 237 -8.38 5.94 3.05
CA SER A 237 -8.43 6.73 1.80
C SER A 237 -8.61 5.80 0.61
N MET A 238 -9.60 6.06 -0.24
CA MET A 238 -9.64 5.48 -1.58
C MET A 238 -8.45 6.02 -2.37
N LEU A 239 -7.84 5.19 -3.22
CA LEU A 239 -6.75 5.62 -4.09
C LEU A 239 -7.23 6.74 -5.03
N PRO A 240 -6.66 7.96 -4.95
CA PRO A 240 -7.16 9.11 -5.72
C PRO A 240 -6.69 9.12 -7.18
N ILE A 241 -6.00 8.05 -7.62
CA ILE A 241 -5.55 7.87 -9.00
C ILE A 241 -6.46 6.83 -9.66
N PRO A 242 -7.19 7.17 -10.74
CA PRO A 242 -8.04 6.21 -11.44
C PRO A 242 -7.23 5.01 -11.98
N PRO A 243 -7.75 3.77 -11.86
CA PRO A 243 -7.05 2.57 -12.34
C PRO A 243 -6.90 2.54 -13.86
N THR A 244 -7.81 3.19 -14.60
CA THR A 244 -7.69 3.40 -16.06
C THR A 244 -6.56 4.34 -16.45
N TRP A 245 -5.92 5.03 -15.49
CA TRP A 245 -4.85 6.01 -15.71
C TRP A 245 -3.46 5.47 -15.36
N LEU A 246 -3.35 4.17 -15.04
CA LEU A 246 -2.07 3.50 -14.79
C LEU A 246 -1.93 2.16 -15.57
N GLY A 247 -2.65 2.02 -16.69
CA GLY A 247 -2.09 1.52 -17.95
C GLY A 247 -1.63 2.73 -18.78
N PRO A 248 -0.75 2.61 -19.78
CA PRO A 248 0.29 3.58 -20.12
C PRO A 248 -0.26 4.95 -20.57
N ARG A 249 -0.79 5.77 -19.67
CA ARG A 249 -1.29 7.13 -19.92
C ARG A 249 -1.24 7.95 -18.63
N CYS A 250 -0.19 8.75 -18.57
CA CYS A 250 0.08 9.80 -17.61
C CYS A 250 -1.13 10.72 -17.31
N VAL A 251 -1.11 11.32 -16.13
CA VAL A 251 -2.05 12.36 -15.70
C VAL A 251 -1.60 13.71 -16.30
N GLY A 252 -2.23 14.16 -17.39
CA GLY A 252 -2.08 15.53 -17.91
C GLY A 252 -2.25 15.70 -19.43
N PRO A 253 -2.52 16.93 -19.92
CA PRO A 253 -2.47 17.24 -21.34
C PRO A 253 -1.02 17.19 -21.87
N GLY A 254 -0.78 16.50 -22.99
CA GLY A 254 0.51 16.47 -23.69
C GLY A 254 1.28 15.13 -23.68
N CYS A 255 0.69 14.04 -23.20
CA CYS A 255 1.37 12.74 -23.16
C CYS A 255 1.07 11.91 -24.41
N GLU A 256 1.84 12.14 -25.49
CA GLU A 256 1.65 11.50 -26.80
C GLU A 256 2.75 10.49 -27.21
N SER A 257 3.82 10.31 -26.44
CA SER A 257 4.91 9.38 -26.81
C SER A 257 4.93 8.11 -25.96
N TRP A 258 5.07 6.97 -26.65
CA TRP A 258 5.12 5.62 -26.09
C TRP A 258 6.53 5.21 -25.65
N GLU A 259 7.47 6.16 -25.49
CA GLU A 259 8.91 5.86 -25.39
C GLU A 259 9.59 6.16 -24.04
N ASP A 260 8.90 6.66 -23.02
CA ASP A 260 9.48 6.81 -21.66
C ASP A 260 8.88 5.82 -20.65
N HIS A 261 9.29 4.55 -20.77
CA HIS A 261 8.85 3.44 -19.92
C HIS A 261 9.35 3.44 -18.47
N LEU A 262 9.82 4.55 -17.90
CA LEU A 262 10.45 4.56 -16.57
C LEU A 262 10.16 5.79 -15.69
N VAL A 263 9.23 6.68 -16.06
CA VAL A 263 8.82 7.75 -15.14
C VAL A 263 7.67 7.22 -14.27
N ASP A 264 8.02 6.86 -13.04
CA ASP A 264 7.06 6.60 -11.97
C ASP A 264 6.01 7.73 -11.90
N GLY A 265 4.73 7.34 -11.88
CA GLY A 265 3.64 8.28 -11.66
C GLY A 265 3.84 9.10 -10.37
N PRO A 266 3.07 10.17 -10.16
CA PRO A 266 3.21 10.96 -8.96
C PRO A 266 2.99 10.10 -7.70
N SER A 267 3.68 10.45 -6.62
CA SER A 267 3.36 9.90 -5.30
C SER A 267 2.09 10.54 -4.77
N VAL A 268 1.29 9.80 -4.04
CA VAL A 268 0.19 10.34 -3.24
C VAL A 268 0.80 10.83 -1.93
N LEU A 269 0.54 12.10 -1.60
CA LEU A 269 0.86 12.74 -0.35
C LEU A 269 -0.38 12.80 0.52
N ASP A 270 -0.23 12.36 1.75
CA ASP A 270 -1.21 12.50 2.80
C ASP A 270 -0.61 13.26 3.98
N VAL A 271 -1.47 13.93 4.74
CA VAL A 271 -1.12 14.51 6.04
C VAL A 271 -1.83 13.72 7.12
N LEU A 272 -1.08 13.20 8.08
CA LEU A 272 -1.58 12.36 9.17
C LEU A 272 -1.55 13.10 10.50
N LYS A 273 -2.58 12.91 11.32
CA LYS A 273 -2.66 13.41 12.69
C LYS A 273 -2.02 12.42 13.65
N ILE A 274 -1.05 12.87 14.42
CA ILE A 274 -0.38 12.04 15.43
C ILE A 274 -1.15 12.11 16.74
N PRO A 275 -1.65 10.98 17.28
CA PRO A 275 -2.47 10.99 18.49
C PRO A 275 -1.65 11.39 19.72
N THR A 276 -2.25 12.17 20.61
CA THR A 276 -1.67 12.52 21.92
C THR A 276 -1.75 11.37 22.93
N THR A 277 -2.59 10.37 22.66
CA THR A 277 -2.82 9.21 23.53
C THR A 277 -1.68 8.19 23.50
N LEU A 278 -0.84 8.21 22.46
CA LEU A 278 0.33 7.32 22.39
C LEU A 278 1.48 7.90 23.21
N PRO A 279 2.22 7.08 23.98
CA PRO A 279 3.41 7.54 24.68
C PRO A 279 4.54 7.87 23.68
N PRO A 280 5.49 8.76 24.04
CA PRO A 280 6.72 8.94 23.26
C PRO A 280 7.48 7.62 23.16
N GLY A 281 8.24 7.45 22.08
CA GLY A 281 9.07 6.26 21.87
C GLY A 281 9.25 5.90 20.40
N GLU A 282 9.86 4.74 20.18
CA GLU A 282 10.10 4.18 18.84
C GLU A 282 8.87 3.40 18.37
N TYR A 283 8.45 3.68 17.14
CA TYR A 283 7.31 3.03 16.50
C TYR A 283 7.66 2.63 15.06
N ILE A 284 6.90 1.67 14.56
CA ILE A 284 6.85 1.32 13.15
C ILE A 284 5.57 1.90 12.57
N LEU A 285 5.72 2.70 11.52
CA LEU A 285 4.63 3.09 10.63
C LEU A 285 4.33 1.94 9.68
N GLY A 286 3.15 1.36 9.77
CA GLY A 286 2.61 0.42 8.79
C GLY A 286 1.75 1.15 7.77
N TRP A 287 2.13 1.10 6.51
CA TRP A 287 1.28 1.48 5.38
C TRP A 287 0.67 0.23 4.77
N ARG A 288 -0.66 0.18 4.65
CA ARG A 288 -1.39 -0.94 4.05
C ARG A 288 -2.29 -0.44 2.94
N TYR A 289 -2.22 -1.09 1.78
CA TYR A 289 -3.08 -0.85 0.63
C TYR A 289 -3.85 -2.13 0.26
N ASP A 290 -5.17 -2.06 0.43
CA ASP A 290 -6.10 -3.11 0.08
C ASP A 290 -6.57 -2.90 -1.36
N CYS A 291 -6.29 -3.87 -2.25
CA CYS A 291 -6.70 -3.75 -3.63
C CYS A 291 -8.16 -4.14 -3.89
N GLU A 292 -8.72 -3.56 -4.95
CA GLU A 292 -10.08 -3.86 -5.39
C GLU A 292 -10.11 -4.82 -6.58
N ALA A 293 -9.25 -4.66 -7.59
CA ALA A 293 -9.26 -5.54 -8.77
C ALA A 293 -8.59 -6.91 -8.52
N THR A 294 -7.78 -7.04 -7.47
CA THR A 294 -7.06 -8.26 -7.11
C THR A 294 -7.19 -8.57 -5.62
N ALA A 295 -7.08 -9.85 -5.26
CA ALA A 295 -7.03 -10.35 -3.89
C ALA A 295 -5.62 -10.19 -3.29
N GLN A 296 -5.09 -8.97 -3.36
CA GLN A 296 -3.72 -8.63 -2.95
C GLN A 296 -3.75 -7.44 -1.98
N VAL A 297 -2.82 -7.46 -1.02
CA VAL A 297 -2.63 -6.39 -0.01
C VAL A 297 -1.18 -5.97 -0.01
N TRP A 298 -0.87 -4.73 -0.41
CA TRP A 298 0.49 -4.18 -0.33
C TRP A 298 0.73 -3.67 1.08
N SER A 299 1.93 -3.91 1.59
CA SER A 299 2.26 -3.47 2.95
C SER A 299 3.73 -3.13 3.07
N ASN A 300 4.01 -2.01 3.72
CA ASN A 300 5.36 -1.55 3.98
C ASN A 300 5.47 -1.00 5.41
N CYS A 301 6.67 -1.09 5.98
CA CYS A 301 6.96 -0.63 7.33
C CYS A 301 8.16 0.29 7.40
N ALA A 302 8.02 1.42 8.08
CA ALA A 302 9.08 2.41 8.26
C ALA A 302 9.28 2.76 9.74
N ASP A 303 10.51 3.06 10.12
CA ASP A 303 10.87 3.52 11.46
C ASP A 303 10.44 4.97 11.67
N VAL A 304 9.80 5.28 12.80
CA VAL A 304 9.44 6.64 13.23
C VAL A 304 9.59 6.78 14.75
N THR A 305 9.84 8.00 15.23
CA THR A 305 9.95 8.28 16.68
C THR A 305 8.89 9.28 17.08
N LEU A 306 8.02 8.93 18.03
CA LEU A 306 7.08 9.87 18.62
C LEU A 306 7.77 10.67 19.73
N VAL A 307 7.71 12.01 19.64
CA VAL A 307 8.26 12.96 20.63
C VAL A 307 7.16 13.75 21.32
#